data_AF-A0A9D9DIX1-F1
#
_entry.id   AF-A0A9D9DIX1-F1
#
_cell.length_a   1.000
_cell.length_b   1.000
_cell.length_c   1.000
_cell.angle_alpha   90.00
_cell.angle_beta   90.00
_cell.angle_gamma   90.00
#
_symmetry.space_group_name_H-M   'P 1'
#
loop_
_entity.id
_entity.type
_entity.pdbx_description
1 polymer ?
#
loop_
_entity_poly.entity_id
_entity_poly.type
_entity_poly.pdbx_seq_one_letter_code
_entity_poly.pdbx_strand_id
1 'polypeptide(L)'
;MYDFSFEHIVSCVEQSLSRLNIDYIDVFLLHRPDILCDFEELKSALTYSKENNLVKQFGVCNMNKAYIELFNKKTGFNFVINQLEFSITSTQLIDDILNMNTNDDLANDKSGEALIYCHLNNISLQAWSFLKISLSEGIL
;
A
#
# COMPACT_ATOMS: atom_id res chain seq x y z
N MET A 1 -5.10 -15.86 0.31
CA MET A 1 -5.99 -14.89 1.00
C MET A 1 -5.08 -14.00 1.83
N TYR A 2 -5.35 -12.70 1.91
CA TYR A 2 -4.61 -11.81 2.81
C TYR A 2 -5.15 -11.97 4.23
N ASP A 3 -4.31 -11.73 5.22
CA ASP A 3 -4.62 -11.97 6.62
C ASP A 3 -4.07 -10.80 7.45
N PHE A 4 -4.97 -9.94 7.92
CA PHE A 4 -4.64 -8.81 8.78
C PHE A 4 -4.96 -9.05 10.26
N SER A 5 -5.05 -10.32 10.67
CA SER A 5 -5.18 -10.68 12.08
C SER A 5 -3.96 -10.26 12.90
N PHE A 6 -4.18 -10.11 14.21
CA PHE A 6 -3.15 -9.68 15.14
C PHE A 6 -1.93 -10.61 15.12
N GLU A 7 -2.17 -11.91 15.31
CA GLU A 7 -1.14 -12.93 15.37
C GLU A 7 -0.34 -12.99 14.07
N HIS A 8 -1.02 -12.89 12.92
CA HIS A 8 -0.36 -12.93 11.61
C HIS A 8 0.59 -11.75 11.43
N ILE A 9 0.11 -10.52 11.61
CA ILE A 9 0.92 -9.31 11.41
C ILE A 9 2.12 -9.30 12.35
N VAL A 10 1.92 -9.54 13.65
CA VAL A 10 3.01 -9.52 14.64
C VAL A 10 4.05 -10.59 14.31
N SER A 11 3.61 -11.81 13.98
CA SER A 11 4.53 -12.88 13.58
C SER A 11 5.31 -12.52 12.32
N CYS A 12 4.67 -11.91 11.32
CA CYS A 12 5.36 -11.44 10.11
C CYS A 12 6.41 -10.36 10.39
N VAL A 13 6.13 -9.43 11.30
CA VAL A 13 7.08 -8.39 11.73
C VAL A 13 8.28 -9.03 12.42
N GLU A 14 8.07 -9.85 13.46
CA GLU A 14 9.14 -10.50 14.23
C GLU A 14 10.03 -11.39 13.36
N GLN A 15 9.41 -12.19 12.48
CA GLN A 15 10.16 -13.04 11.56
C GLN A 15 10.96 -12.21 10.54
N SER A 16 10.46 -11.05 10.11
CA SER A 16 11.18 -10.17 9.19
C SER A 16 12.39 -9.53 9.86
N LEU A 17 12.24 -9.06 11.10
CA LEU A 17 13.33 -8.56 11.94
C LEU A 17 14.43 -9.62 12.11
N SER A 18 14.03 -10.85 12.46
CA SER A 18 14.95 -11.98 12.62
C SER A 18 15.71 -12.31 11.35
N ARG A 19 15.03 -12.40 10.19
CA ARG A 19 15.68 -12.71 8.90
C ARG A 19 16.65 -11.61 8.44
N LEU A 20 16.32 -10.35 8.71
CA LEU A 20 17.14 -9.20 8.33
C LEU A 20 18.24 -8.90 9.35
N ASN A 21 18.21 -9.52 10.52
CA ASN A 21 19.12 -9.27 11.64
C ASN A 21 19.16 -7.78 12.03
N ILE A 22 17.97 -7.19 12.21
CA ILE A 22 17.75 -5.80 12.63
C ILE A 22 16.72 -5.74 13.75
N ASP A 23 16.76 -4.68 14.54
CA ASP A 23 15.87 -4.52 15.71
C ASP A 23 14.53 -3.84 15.39
N TYR A 24 14.44 -3.10 14.29
CA TYR A 24 13.22 -2.41 13.87
C TYR A 24 13.12 -2.25 12.35
N ILE A 25 11.89 -2.02 11.87
CA ILE A 25 11.57 -1.68 10.48
C ILE A 25 11.16 -0.20 10.41
N ASP A 26 11.74 0.58 9.49
CA ASP A 26 11.34 1.99 9.30
C ASP A 26 9.89 2.10 8.79
N VAL A 27 9.53 1.33 7.75
CA VAL A 27 8.15 1.28 7.24
C VAL A 27 7.71 -0.15 6.95
N PHE A 28 6.61 -0.58 7.56
CA PHE A 28 5.94 -1.86 7.25
C PHE A 28 4.71 -1.63 6.37
N LEU A 29 4.57 -2.39 5.28
CA LEU A 29 3.47 -2.22 4.32
C LEU A 29 2.42 -3.32 4.43
N LEU A 30 1.15 -2.93 4.48
CA LEU A 30 0.02 -3.82 4.25
C LEU A 30 -0.06 -4.12 2.74
N HIS A 31 0.28 -5.36 2.36
CA HIS A 31 0.68 -5.70 0.98
C HIS A 31 -0.46 -5.58 -0.07
N ARG A 32 -1.69 -5.94 0.30
CA ARG A 32 -2.92 -5.75 -0.49
C ARG A 32 -4.12 -5.69 0.44
N PRO A 33 -5.28 -5.16 0.00
CA PRO A 33 -6.49 -5.19 0.79
C PRO A 33 -6.87 -6.62 1.25
N ASP A 34 -7.07 -6.76 2.55
CA ASP A 34 -7.81 -7.88 3.12
C ASP A 34 -9.30 -7.52 3.20
N ILE A 35 -10.13 -8.23 2.44
CA ILE A 35 -11.58 -8.00 2.35
C ILE A 35 -12.28 -8.45 3.65
N LEU A 36 -11.68 -9.37 4.40
CA LEU A 36 -12.23 -9.94 5.64
C LEU A 36 -11.60 -9.33 6.90
N CYS A 37 -10.82 -8.26 6.75
CA CYS A 37 -10.09 -7.61 7.83
C CYS A 37 -11.00 -7.30 9.03
N ASP A 38 -10.64 -7.82 10.20
CA ASP A 38 -11.10 -7.26 11.47
C ASP A 38 -10.25 -6.04 11.80
N PHE A 39 -10.89 -4.87 11.84
CA PHE A 39 -10.18 -3.62 12.05
C PHE A 39 -9.68 -3.41 13.49
N GLU A 40 -10.29 -4.07 14.48
CA GLU A 40 -9.81 -4.00 15.86
C GLU A 40 -8.54 -4.82 16.03
N GLU A 41 -8.46 -6.00 15.39
CA GLU A 41 -7.24 -6.80 15.36
C GLU A 41 -6.11 -6.08 14.61
N LEU A 42 -6.40 -5.57 13.41
CA LEU A 42 -5.43 -4.77 12.65
C LEU A 42 -4.89 -3.61 13.48
N LYS A 43 -5.80 -2.81 14.07
CA LYS A 43 -5.41 -1.69 14.94
C LYS A 43 -4.54 -2.15 16.11
N SER A 44 -4.89 -3.25 16.75
CA SER A 44 -4.11 -3.81 17.86
C SER A 44 -2.71 -4.22 17.41
N ALA A 45 -2.57 -4.81 16.22
CA ALA A 45 -1.30 -5.25 15.67
C ALA A 45 -0.37 -4.08 15.33
N LEU A 46 -0.92 -3.05 14.69
CA LEU A 46 -0.18 -1.82 14.36
C LEU A 46 0.25 -1.08 15.64
N THR A 47 -0.63 -1.04 16.64
CA THR A 47 -0.35 -0.42 17.95
C THR A 47 0.76 -1.16 18.68
N TYR A 48 0.63 -2.48 18.82
CA TYR A 48 1.66 -3.33 19.44
C TYR A 48 3.01 -3.15 18.77
N SER A 49 3.06 -3.24 17.43
CA SER A 49 4.30 -3.14 16.67
C SER A 49 4.98 -1.77 16.84
N LYS A 50 4.18 -0.70 16.98
CA LYS A 50 4.69 0.66 17.18
C LYS A 50 5.15 0.90 18.62
N GLU A 51 4.36 0.51 19.61
CA GLU A 51 4.66 0.71 21.04
C GLU A 51 5.88 -0.10 21.49
N ASN A 52 6.11 -1.26 20.89
CA ASN A 52 7.30 -2.08 21.13
C ASN A 52 8.50 -1.68 20.25
N ASN A 53 8.44 -0.56 19.53
CA ASN A 53 9.49 -0.05 18.64
C ASN A 53 9.93 -1.02 17.52
N LEU A 54 9.10 -2.02 17.19
CA LEU A 54 9.38 -2.97 16.12
C LEU A 54 9.20 -2.33 14.74
N VAL A 55 8.25 -1.38 14.63
CA VAL A 55 7.94 -0.65 13.39
C VAL A 55 7.76 0.83 13.69
N LYS A 56 8.44 1.72 12.95
CA LYS A 56 8.31 3.18 13.15
C LYS A 56 7.08 3.76 12.47
N GLN A 57 6.84 3.39 11.22
CA GLN A 57 5.75 3.90 10.39
C GLN A 57 5.10 2.78 9.58
N PHE A 58 3.89 3.04 9.08
CA PHE A 58 3.13 2.07 8.31
C PHE A 58 2.79 2.64 6.94
N GLY A 59 2.72 1.78 5.95
CA GLY A 59 2.18 2.10 4.64
C GLY A 59 1.26 1.01 4.12
N VAL A 60 0.78 1.20 2.91
CA VAL A 60 -0.09 0.27 2.21
C VAL A 60 0.47 -0.02 0.82
N CYS A 61 -0.06 -1.03 0.17
CA CYS A 61 0.26 -1.38 -1.20
C CYS A 61 -1.01 -1.82 -1.92
N ASN A 62 -1.17 -1.38 -3.17
CA ASN A 62 -2.33 -1.65 -4.01
C ASN A 62 -3.68 -1.23 -3.38
N MET A 63 -3.71 -0.07 -2.72
CA MET A 63 -4.94 0.48 -2.13
C MET A 63 -5.35 1.78 -2.83
N ASN A 64 -6.65 1.94 -3.08
CA ASN A 64 -7.21 3.20 -3.57
C ASN A 64 -7.57 4.14 -2.41
N LYS A 65 -8.06 5.33 -2.73
CA LYS A 65 -8.54 6.32 -1.77
C LYS A 65 -9.50 5.74 -0.73
N ALA A 66 -10.53 5.04 -1.17
CA ALA A 66 -11.58 4.53 -0.29
C ALA A 66 -11.05 3.53 0.75
N TYR A 67 -10.12 2.65 0.36
CA TYR A 67 -9.48 1.72 1.29
C TYR A 67 -8.59 2.44 2.29
N ILE A 68 -7.78 3.42 1.85
CA ILE A 68 -6.91 4.17 2.76
C ILE A 68 -7.74 4.97 3.77
N GLU A 69 -8.81 5.65 3.33
CA GLU A 69 -9.72 6.38 4.22
C GLU A 69 -10.40 5.46 5.22
N LEU A 70 -10.86 4.28 4.78
CA LEU A 70 -11.45 3.27 5.64
C LEU A 70 -10.46 2.84 6.73
N PHE A 71 -9.23 2.51 6.35
CA PHE A 71 -8.22 2.03 7.27
C PHE A 71 -7.80 3.12 8.25
N ASN A 72 -7.58 4.35 7.78
CA ASN A 72 -7.28 5.50 8.65
C ASN A 72 -8.39 5.71 9.67
N LYS A 73 -9.66 5.72 9.23
CA LYS A 73 -10.82 5.93 10.10
C LYS A 73 -11.00 4.82 11.13
N LYS A 74 -10.76 3.56 10.74
CA LYS A 74 -10.98 2.40 11.60
C LYS A 74 -9.85 2.15 12.59
N THR A 75 -8.61 2.38 12.18
CA THR A 75 -7.43 2.10 13.00
C THR A 75 -6.92 3.33 13.75
N GLY A 76 -7.15 4.54 13.23
CA GLY A 76 -6.56 5.79 13.72
C GLY A 76 -5.10 5.99 13.30
N PHE A 77 -4.54 5.10 12.46
CA PHE A 77 -3.20 5.26 11.90
C PHE A 77 -3.23 6.09 10.62
N ASN A 78 -2.11 6.79 10.35
CA ASN A 78 -1.88 7.46 9.07
C ASN A 78 -0.79 6.68 8.30
N PHE A 79 -1.11 6.27 7.07
CA PHE A 79 -0.17 5.57 6.21
C PHE A 79 0.72 6.55 5.44
N VAL A 80 2.03 6.33 5.48
CA VAL A 80 3.02 7.25 4.89
C VAL A 80 3.41 6.90 3.45
N ILE A 81 3.14 5.67 3.03
CA ILE A 81 3.44 5.15 1.70
C ILE A 81 2.22 4.44 1.13
N ASN A 82 2.00 4.60 -0.17
CA ASN A 82 1.19 3.70 -0.97
C ASN A 82 2.05 3.17 -2.14
N GLN A 83 2.34 1.87 -2.13
CA GLN A 83 3.14 1.22 -3.16
C GLN A 83 2.21 0.72 -4.29
N LEU A 84 2.40 1.21 -5.53
CA LEU A 84 1.49 0.99 -6.67
C LEU A 84 2.26 0.63 -7.95
N GLU A 85 1.60 -0.09 -8.87
CA GLU A 85 2.19 -0.37 -10.18
C GLU A 85 2.21 0.93 -10.99
N PHE A 86 3.39 1.34 -11.43
CA PHE A 86 3.49 2.50 -12.31
C PHE A 86 4.75 2.44 -13.17
N SER A 87 4.56 2.46 -14.48
CA SER A 87 5.65 2.44 -15.47
C SER A 87 5.16 3.05 -16.79
N ILE A 88 6.06 3.21 -17.76
CA ILE A 88 5.69 3.64 -19.12
C ILE A 88 4.70 2.68 -19.81
N THR A 89 4.67 1.42 -19.36
CA THR A 89 3.80 0.34 -19.85
C THR A 89 2.62 0.02 -18.94
N SER A 90 2.50 0.71 -17.80
CA SER A 90 1.42 0.58 -16.82
C SER A 90 1.09 1.98 -16.28
N THR A 91 0.24 2.70 -17.01
CA THR A 91 -0.05 4.13 -16.80
C THR A 91 -1.40 4.39 -16.12
N GLN A 92 -2.09 3.35 -15.63
CA GLN A 92 -3.46 3.43 -15.09
C GLN A 92 -3.62 4.40 -13.91
N LEU A 93 -2.52 4.80 -13.28
CA LEU A 93 -2.49 5.79 -12.20
C LEU A 93 -2.73 7.24 -12.69
N ILE A 94 -2.56 7.51 -13.99
CA ILE A 94 -2.70 8.85 -14.58
C ILE A 94 -3.63 8.89 -15.81
N ASP A 95 -4.04 7.75 -16.34
CA ASP A 95 -4.81 7.66 -17.59
C ASP A 95 -6.09 8.51 -17.55
N ASP A 96 -6.86 8.41 -16.46
CA ASP A 96 -8.13 9.13 -16.29
C ASP A 96 -7.93 10.65 -16.17
N ILE A 97 -6.87 11.06 -15.46
CA ILE A 97 -6.48 12.47 -15.30
C ILE A 97 -6.11 13.09 -16.64
N LEU A 98 -5.33 12.37 -17.45
CA LEU A 98 -4.88 12.85 -18.77
C LEU A 98 -6.00 12.86 -19.80
N ASN A 99 -6.97 11.95 -19.69
CA ASN A 99 -8.09 11.81 -20.62
C ASN A 99 -9.41 12.36 -20.07
N MET A 100 -9.35 13.20 -19.02
CA MET A 100 -10.52 13.81 -18.40
C MET A 100 -11.39 14.55 -19.44
N ASN A 101 -12.71 14.38 -19.36
CA ASN A 101 -13.69 15.01 -20.25
C ASN A 101 -13.54 14.59 -21.73
N THR A 102 -13.17 13.33 -21.96
CA THR A 102 -13.18 12.68 -23.28
C THR A 102 -14.09 11.45 -23.27
N ASN A 103 -14.35 10.88 -24.44
CA ASN A 103 -15.10 9.61 -24.59
C ASN A 103 -14.15 8.39 -24.69
N ASP A 104 -12.87 8.54 -24.35
CA ASP A 104 -11.89 7.45 -24.40
C ASP A 104 -12.07 6.50 -23.20
N ASP A 105 -11.84 5.19 -23.40
CA ASP A 105 -11.87 4.21 -22.31
C ASP A 105 -10.82 4.50 -21.23
N LEU A 106 -9.73 5.17 -21.58
CA LEU A 106 -8.70 5.66 -20.65
C LEU A 106 -9.22 6.73 -19.70
N ALA A 107 -10.35 7.39 -20.00
CA ALA A 107 -10.99 8.35 -19.10
C ALA A 107 -11.64 7.68 -17.87
N ASN A 108 -11.77 6.35 -17.84
CA ASN A 108 -12.30 5.62 -16.69
C ASN A 108 -11.25 5.47 -15.59
N ASP A 109 -11.58 5.90 -14.37
CA ASP A 109 -10.70 5.75 -13.22
C ASP A 109 -10.54 4.28 -12.80
N LYS A 110 -9.33 3.75 -13.02
CA LYS A 110 -8.91 2.39 -12.62
C LYS A 110 -8.09 2.40 -11.33
N SER A 111 -7.67 3.58 -10.86
CA SER A 111 -6.83 3.75 -9.67
C SER A 111 -7.63 4.07 -8.42
N GLY A 112 -8.88 4.53 -8.55
CA GLY A 112 -9.72 5.01 -7.47
C GLY A 112 -9.15 6.28 -6.84
N GLU A 113 -8.85 7.28 -7.67
CA GLU A 113 -8.25 8.57 -7.33
C GLU A 113 -6.91 8.48 -6.57
N ALA A 114 -6.20 7.34 -6.64
CA ALA A 114 -5.11 7.03 -5.72
C ALA A 114 -3.98 8.07 -5.77
N LEU A 115 -3.62 8.55 -6.97
CA LEU A 115 -2.55 9.54 -7.15
C LEU A 115 -2.88 10.86 -6.45
N ILE A 116 -4.04 11.44 -6.77
CA ILE A 116 -4.47 12.73 -6.23
C ILE A 116 -4.67 12.61 -4.72
N TYR A 117 -5.28 11.52 -4.24
CA TYR A 117 -5.46 11.31 -2.82
C TYR A 117 -4.13 11.22 -2.06
N CYS A 118 -3.14 10.49 -2.60
CA CYS A 118 -1.83 10.41 -1.97
C CYS A 118 -1.15 11.78 -1.89
N HIS A 119 -1.23 12.59 -2.95
CA HIS A 119 -0.68 13.94 -2.96
C HIS A 119 -1.35 14.86 -1.91
N LEU A 120 -2.68 14.84 -1.82
CA LEU A 120 -3.43 15.65 -0.85
C LEU A 120 -3.14 15.29 0.61
N ASN A 121 -2.78 14.04 0.89
CA ASN A 121 -2.59 13.53 2.24
C ASN A 121 -1.11 13.32 2.62
N ASN A 122 -0.16 13.84 1.82
CA ASN A 122 1.28 13.66 2.03
C ASN A 122 1.71 12.18 2.12
N ILE A 123 1.05 11.31 1.35
CA ILE A 123 1.39 9.89 1.23
C ILE A 123 2.37 9.75 0.06
N SER A 124 3.55 9.19 0.33
CA SER A 124 4.56 8.94 -0.69
C SER A 124 4.12 7.79 -1.60
N LEU A 125 4.17 8.01 -2.91
CA LEU A 125 3.98 6.93 -3.87
C LEU A 125 5.29 6.21 -4.13
N GLN A 126 5.26 4.88 -4.04
CA GLN A 126 6.37 4.01 -4.40
C GLN A 126 5.97 3.15 -5.60
N ALA A 127 6.55 3.45 -6.77
CA ALA A 127 6.29 2.71 -7.99
C ALA A 127 6.99 1.34 -7.97
N TRP A 128 6.24 0.26 -8.21
CA TRP A 128 6.79 -1.07 -8.47
C TRP A 128 6.64 -1.44 -9.96
N SER A 129 7.47 -2.39 -10.42
CA SER A 129 7.58 -2.79 -11.83
C SER A 129 7.86 -1.64 -12.81
N PHE A 130 8.64 -0.62 -12.39
CA PHE A 130 8.88 0.58 -13.19
C PHE A 130 9.54 0.33 -14.56
N LEU A 131 10.32 -0.76 -14.71
CA LEU A 131 10.89 -1.18 -16.01
C LEU A 131 10.04 -2.23 -16.74
N LYS A 132 9.12 -2.89 -16.03
CA LYS A 132 8.35 -4.05 -16.50
C LYS A 132 9.18 -5.03 -17.35
N ILE A 133 10.28 -5.53 -16.80
CA ILE A 133 11.19 -6.45 -17.51
C ILE A 133 10.86 -7.91 -17.16
N SER A 134 10.77 -8.74 -18.20
CA SER A 134 10.93 -10.19 -18.09
C SER A 134 12.41 -10.55 -18.16
N LEU A 135 12.89 -11.38 -17.23
CA LEU A 135 14.27 -11.87 -17.25
C LEU A 135 14.58 -12.73 -18.49
N SER A 136 13.56 -13.32 -19.12
CA SER A 136 13.72 -14.12 -20.34
C SER A 136 13.48 -13.34 -21.63
N GLU A 137 12.66 -12.28 -21.60
CA GLU A 137 12.16 -11.60 -22.80
C GLU A 137 12.61 -10.14 -22.93
N GLY A 138 13.27 -9.58 -21.91
CA GLY A 138 13.66 -8.17 -21.89
C GLY A 138 12.51 -7.27 -21.42
N ILE A 139 12.46 -6.01 -21.91
CA ILE A 139 11.37 -5.07 -21.58
C ILE A 139 10.06 -5.61 -22.18
N LEU A 140 9.03 -5.81 -21.34
CA LEU A 140 7.70 -6.26 -21.72
C LEU A 140 6.78 -5.10 -22.08
#